data_AF-A0A2G6LTG8-F1
#
_entry.id   AF-A0A2G6LTG8-F1
#
_cell.length_a   1.000
_cell.length_b   1.000
_cell.length_c   1.000
_cell.angle_alpha   90.00
_cell.angle_beta   90.00
_cell.angle_gamma   90.00
#
_symmetry.space_group_name_H-M   'P 1'
#
loop_
_entity.id
_entity.type
_entity.pdbx_description
1 polymer ?
#
loop_
_entity_poly.entity_id
_entity_poly.type
_entity_poly.pdbx_seq_one_letter_code
_entity_poly.pdbx_strand_id
1 'polypeptide(L)'
;MKNLFLYIIAVLVLIYINFYNRKLVKKQGNIKGYDRSQALALDVFAGRNYRSLWNRTLITPNGYKFGVDGETMSSTLGKNQLDGTLTTSPQEGMPNWFYGTNLSRILNKVFKEKNHCIDAIDLTKGNWKPNNK
;
A
#
# COMPACT_ATOMS: atom_id res chain seq x y z
N MET A 1 28.45 -1.54 -4.81
CA MET A 1 28.12 -0.56 -5.87
C MET A 1 27.47 -1.21 -7.10
N LYS A 2 28.05 -2.26 -7.72
CA LYS A 2 27.45 -2.94 -8.90
C LYS A 2 26.01 -3.43 -8.70
N ASN A 3 25.69 -4.04 -7.55
CA ASN A 3 24.33 -4.54 -7.26
C ASN A 3 23.29 -3.43 -7.09
N LEU A 4 23.68 -2.32 -6.44
CA LEU A 4 22.82 -1.15 -6.30
C LEU A 4 22.54 -0.51 -7.66
N PHE A 5 23.56 -0.42 -8.51
CA PHE A 5 23.41 0.08 -9.88
C PHE A 5 22.47 -0.80 -10.72
N LEU A 6 22.61 -2.13 -10.66
CA LEU A 6 21.70 -3.06 -11.33
C LEU A 6 20.25 -2.90 -10.84
N TYR A 7 20.06 -2.75 -9.53
CA TYR A 7 18.74 -2.50 -8.95
C TYR A 7 18.12 -1.18 -9.46
N ILE A 8 18.89 -0.08 -9.46
CA ILE A 8 18.41 1.21 -9.96
C ILE A 8 18.02 1.11 -11.44
N ILE A 9 18.84 0.46 -12.27
CA ILE A 9 18.52 0.23 -13.68
C ILE A 9 17.23 -0.58 -13.82
N ALA A 10 17.07 -1.66 -13.04
CA ALA A 10 15.88 -2.49 -13.11
C ALA A 10 14.60 -1.70 -12.78
N VAL A 11 14.64 -0.83 -11.77
CA VAL A 11 13.52 0.07 -11.42
C VAL A 11 13.22 1.06 -12.56
N LEU A 12 14.25 1.67 -13.16
CA LEU A 12 14.08 2.60 -14.28
C LEU A 12 13.49 1.91 -15.52
N VAL A 13 13.99 0.71 -15.85
CA VAL A 13 13.46 -0.11 -16.94
C VAL A 13 12.00 -0.47 -16.68
N LEU A 14 11.63 -0.82 -15.44
CA LEU A 14 10.24 -1.11 -15.07
C LEU A 14 9.33 0.10 -15.28
N ILE A 15 9.77 1.30 -14.90
CA ILE A 15 9.02 2.55 -15.15
C ILE A 15 8.81 2.75 -16.65
N TYR A 16 9.87 2.57 -17.44
CA TYR A 16 9.82 2.71 -18.90
C TYR A 16 8.85 1.70 -19.53
N ILE A 17 8.98 0.42 -19.20
CA ILE A 17 8.10 -0.65 -19.72
C ILE A 17 6.63 -0.36 -19.38
N ASN A 18 6.32 0.04 -18.13
CA ASN A 18 4.94 0.37 -17.74
C ASN A 18 4.36 1.51 -18.58
N PHE A 19 5.16 2.54 -18.87
CA PHE A 19 4.73 3.66 -19.69
C PHE A 19 4.40 3.24 -21.14
N TYR A 20 5.27 2.45 -21.77
CA TYR A 20 5.03 1.97 -23.14
C TYR A 20 3.91 0.94 -23.21
N ASN A 21 3.81 0.03 -22.24
CA ASN A 21 2.72 -0.94 -22.17
C ASN A 21 1.37 -0.23 -22.08
N ARG A 22 1.26 0.80 -21.21
CA ARG A 22 0.06 1.63 -21.11
C ARG A 22 -0.29 2.30 -22.44
N LYS A 23 0.69 2.83 -23.19
CA LYS A 23 0.46 3.40 -24.53
C LYS A 23 -0.06 2.36 -25.52
N LEU A 24 0.48 1.14 -25.49
CA LEU A 24 0.04 0.04 -26.36
C LEU A 24 -1.40 -0.39 -26.05
N VAL A 25 -1.74 -0.58 -24.77
CA VAL A 25 -3.10 -0.91 -24.34
C VAL A 25 -4.09 0.18 -24.77
N LYS A 26 -3.70 1.46 -24.62
CA LYS A 26 -4.51 2.59 -25.10
C LYS A 26 -4.75 2.53 -26.63
N LYS A 27 -3.74 2.14 -27.40
CA LYS A 27 -3.82 2.02 -28.87
C LYS A 27 -4.70 0.83 -29.30
N GLN A 28 -4.69 -0.26 -28.54
CA GLN A 28 -5.40 -1.49 -28.85
C GLN A 28 -6.90 -1.46 -28.51
N GLY A 29 -7.39 -0.40 -27.87
CA GLY A 29 -8.82 -0.19 -27.68
C GLY A 29 -9.15 0.50 -26.36
N ASN A 30 -9.34 -0.27 -25.29
CA ASN A 30 -9.94 0.23 -24.07
C ASN A 30 -8.97 0.23 -22.88
N ILE A 31 -8.66 1.43 -22.38
CA ILE A 31 -7.86 1.65 -21.16
C ILE A 31 -8.71 1.62 -19.88
N LYS A 32 -10.04 1.59 -20.01
CA LYS A 32 -10.97 1.63 -18.87
C LYS A 32 -10.68 0.45 -17.94
N GLY A 33 -10.34 0.75 -16.70
CA GLY A 33 -10.01 -0.25 -15.68
C GLY A 33 -8.56 -0.73 -15.68
N TYR A 34 -7.79 -0.53 -16.75
CA TYR A 34 -6.37 -0.94 -16.80
C TYR A 34 -5.52 -0.19 -15.78
N ASP A 35 -5.62 1.14 -15.73
CA ASP A 35 -4.85 1.93 -14.76
C ASP A 35 -5.23 1.55 -13.32
N ARG A 36 -6.51 1.24 -13.08
CA ARG A 36 -6.99 0.76 -11.77
C ARG A 36 -6.44 -0.63 -11.43
N SER A 37 -6.41 -1.57 -12.38
CA SER A 37 -5.87 -2.91 -12.15
C SER A 37 -4.37 -2.88 -11.89
N GLN A 38 -3.62 -2.02 -12.59
CA GLN A 38 -2.20 -1.81 -12.34
C GLN A 38 -1.94 -1.19 -10.97
N ALA A 39 -2.71 -0.17 -10.58
CA ALA A 39 -2.62 0.44 -9.26
C ALA A 39 -2.90 -0.59 -8.15
N LEU A 40 -3.94 -1.41 -8.32
CA LEU A 40 -4.27 -2.49 -7.38
C LEU A 40 -3.16 -3.54 -7.28
N ALA A 41 -2.60 -3.96 -8.42
CA ALA A 41 -1.51 -4.94 -8.43
C ALA A 41 -0.26 -4.39 -7.71
N LEU A 42 0.07 -3.12 -7.91
CA LEU A 42 1.19 -2.47 -7.22
C LEU A 42 0.94 -2.31 -5.72
N ASP A 43 -0.28 -1.94 -5.32
CA ASP A 43 -0.67 -1.83 -3.91
C ASP A 43 -0.51 -3.18 -3.18
N VAL A 44 -1.08 -4.25 -3.75
CA VAL A 44 -0.93 -5.62 -3.23
C VAL A 44 0.54 -6.06 -3.20
N PHE A 45 1.28 -5.83 -4.28
CA PHE A 45 2.70 -6.18 -4.35
C PHE A 45 3.50 -5.46 -3.27
N ALA A 46 3.31 -4.15 -3.11
CA ALA A 46 4.03 -3.34 -2.16
C ALA A 46 3.68 -3.71 -0.71
N GLY A 47 2.38 -3.95 -0.42
CA GLY A 47 1.90 -4.40 0.87
C GLY A 47 2.57 -5.70 1.31
N ARG A 48 2.75 -6.64 0.38
CA ARG A 48 3.41 -7.92 0.66
C ARG A 48 4.93 -7.83 0.76
N ASN A 49 5.58 -7.24 -0.24
CA ASN A 49 7.04 -7.33 -0.41
C ASN A 49 7.79 -6.38 0.51
N TYR A 50 7.19 -5.23 0.87
CA TYR A 50 7.79 -4.27 1.78
C TYR A 50 7.22 -4.36 3.20
N ARG A 51 6.59 -5.49 3.54
CA ARG A 51 5.95 -5.74 4.86
C ARG A 51 6.85 -5.44 6.06
N SER A 52 8.16 -5.70 5.97
CA SER A 52 9.09 -5.41 7.06
C SER A 52 9.19 -3.92 7.36
N LEU A 53 9.15 -3.07 6.33
CA LEU A 53 9.11 -1.62 6.48
C LEU A 53 7.79 -1.20 7.11
N TRP A 54 6.67 -1.61 6.51
CA TRP A 54 5.33 -1.22 6.96
C TRP A 54 5.02 -1.68 8.39
N ASN A 55 5.36 -2.92 8.73
CA ASN A 55 5.14 -3.48 10.08
C ASN A 55 5.97 -2.77 11.15
N ARG A 56 7.12 -2.20 10.78
CA ARG A 56 7.95 -1.42 11.71
C ARG A 56 7.45 0.01 11.85
N THR A 57 7.02 0.64 10.76
CA THR A 57 6.80 2.09 10.72
C THR A 57 5.34 2.52 10.86
N LEU A 58 4.40 1.73 10.33
CA LEU A 58 3.00 2.15 10.20
C LEU A 58 2.10 1.60 11.31
N ILE A 59 2.51 0.53 11.99
CA ILE A 59 1.70 -0.13 13.02
C ILE A 59 2.52 -0.38 14.29
N THR A 60 1.82 -0.50 15.41
CA THR A 60 2.39 -0.92 16.69
C THR A 60 2.77 -2.42 16.65
N PRO A 61 3.61 -2.89 17.59
CA PRO A 61 3.98 -4.31 17.67
C PRO A 61 2.79 -5.27 17.76
N ASN A 62 1.67 -4.85 18.35
CA ASN A 62 0.46 -5.66 18.51
C ASN A 62 -0.55 -5.51 17.34
N GLY A 63 -0.24 -4.67 16.34
CA GLY A 63 -1.12 -4.45 15.20
C GLY A 63 -1.18 -5.62 14.21
N TYR A 64 -2.27 -5.68 13.45
CA TYR A 64 -2.46 -6.61 12.35
C TYR A 64 -1.39 -6.39 11.27
N LYS A 65 -0.69 -7.47 10.87
CA LYS A 65 0.54 -7.38 10.08
C LYS A 65 0.28 -7.24 8.58
N PHE A 66 1.04 -6.35 7.95
CA PHE A 66 1.25 -6.37 6.49
C PHE A 66 1.95 -7.67 6.09
N GLY A 67 1.69 -8.12 4.85
CA GLY A 67 2.34 -9.30 4.28
C GLY A 67 1.40 -10.35 3.70
N VAL A 68 0.09 -10.24 3.95
CA VAL A 68 -0.90 -11.21 3.48
C VAL A 68 -1.00 -11.18 1.95
N ASP A 69 -1.01 -12.37 1.36
CA ASP A 69 -1.13 -12.55 -0.09
C ASP A 69 -2.44 -11.99 -0.63
N GLY A 70 -2.34 -11.12 -1.65
CA GLY A 70 -3.50 -10.53 -2.30
C GLY A 70 -4.19 -9.43 -1.51
N GLU A 71 -3.67 -9.01 -0.36
CA GLU A 71 -4.23 -7.94 0.46
C GLU A 71 -3.62 -6.57 0.11
N THR A 72 -4.46 -5.53 0.01
CA THR A 72 -4.02 -4.15 -0.21
C THR A 72 -3.44 -3.52 1.06
N MET A 73 -2.58 -2.52 0.89
CA MET A 73 -2.09 -1.73 2.03
C MET A 73 -3.23 -0.98 2.71
N SER A 74 -4.19 -0.46 1.94
CA SER A 74 -5.37 0.24 2.44
C SER A 74 -6.24 -0.66 3.34
N SER A 75 -6.47 -1.92 2.96
CA SER A 75 -7.17 -2.91 3.81
C SER A 75 -6.44 -3.10 5.15
N THR A 76 -5.13 -3.33 5.09
CA THR A 76 -4.31 -3.56 6.29
C THR A 76 -4.31 -2.33 7.22
N LEU A 77 -4.20 -1.13 6.65
CA LEU A 77 -4.30 0.13 7.39
C LEU A 77 -5.68 0.31 8.01
N GLY A 78 -6.75 -0.03 7.31
CA GLY A 78 -8.13 0.05 7.80
C GLY A 78 -8.37 -0.84 9.02
N LYS A 79 -7.92 -2.09 8.96
CA LYS A 79 -7.97 -3.04 10.08
C LYS A 79 -7.28 -2.47 11.32
N ASN A 80 -6.06 -1.96 11.15
CA ASN A 80 -5.31 -1.33 12.24
C ASN A 80 -5.90 0.01 12.71
N GLN A 81 -6.61 0.73 11.83
CA GLN A 81 -7.32 1.96 12.19
C GLN A 81 -8.48 1.66 13.13
N LEU A 82 -9.24 0.59 12.86
CA LEU A 82 -10.33 0.13 13.72
C LEU A 82 -9.82 -0.41 15.06
N ASP A 83 -8.69 -1.11 15.04
CA ASP A 83 -8.08 -1.64 16.27
C ASP A 83 -7.30 -0.59 17.08
N GLY A 84 -7.11 0.62 16.55
CA GLY A 84 -6.32 1.67 17.21
C GLY A 84 -4.82 1.35 17.28
N THR A 85 -4.32 0.50 16.38
CA THR A 85 -2.95 -0.02 16.39
C THR A 85 -2.03 0.64 15.34
N LEU A 86 -2.49 1.70 14.67
CA LEU A 86 -1.63 2.55 13.82
C LEU A 86 -0.63 3.35 14.67
N THR A 87 0.57 3.56 14.15
CA THR A 87 1.53 4.46 14.80
C THR A 87 1.07 5.93 14.73
N THR A 88 1.34 6.69 15.78
CA THR A 88 0.98 8.12 15.90
C THR A 88 2.17 9.07 15.75
N SER A 89 3.39 8.54 15.68
CA SER A 89 4.62 9.28 15.48
C SER A 89 5.57 8.53 14.54
N PRO A 90 6.49 9.25 13.88
CA PRO A 90 7.55 8.63 13.07
C PRO A 90 8.43 7.69 13.90
N GLN A 91 8.92 6.63 13.26
CA GLN A 91 9.99 5.81 13.83
C GLN A 91 11.36 6.46 13.57
N GLU A 92 12.35 6.08 14.37
CA GLU A 92 13.74 6.54 14.20
C GLU A 92 14.24 6.31 12.77
N GLY A 93 14.85 7.35 12.19
CA GLY A 93 15.38 7.34 10.83
C GLY A 93 14.34 7.49 9.72
N MET A 94 13.05 7.61 10.04
CA MET A 94 11.99 7.86 9.06
C MET A 94 11.64 9.36 8.94
N PRO A 95 11.14 9.81 7.78
CA PRO A 95 10.64 11.17 7.63
C PRO A 95 9.51 11.50 8.62
N ASN A 96 9.41 12.78 9.04
CA ASN A 96 8.42 13.23 10.02
C ASN A 96 6.95 13.01 9.63
N TRP A 97 6.66 12.75 8.36
CA TRP A 97 5.31 12.47 7.87
C TRP A 97 5.02 10.95 7.78
N PHE A 98 6.03 10.09 7.93
CA PHE A 98 5.94 8.67 7.60
C PHE A 98 5.58 7.82 8.83
N TYR A 99 4.30 7.80 9.17
CA TYR A 99 3.70 6.96 10.22
C TYR A 99 2.23 6.66 9.90
N GLY A 100 1.65 5.65 10.56
CA GLY A 100 0.39 5.01 10.16
C GLY A 100 -0.81 5.95 10.12
N THR A 101 -1.07 6.68 11.22
CA THR A 101 -2.21 7.60 11.29
C THR A 101 -2.10 8.73 10.26
N ASN A 102 -0.90 9.28 10.01
CA ASN A 102 -0.74 10.30 8.99
C ASN A 102 -0.88 9.74 7.57
N LEU A 103 -0.39 8.54 7.31
CA LEU A 103 -0.58 7.89 6.00
C LEU A 103 -2.07 7.67 5.71
N SER A 104 -2.85 7.19 6.68
CA SER A 104 -4.31 7.07 6.54
C SER A 104 -4.98 8.43 6.23
N ARG A 105 -4.57 9.52 6.92
CA ARG A 105 -5.07 10.88 6.65
C ARG A 105 -4.70 11.38 5.25
N ILE A 106 -3.49 11.09 4.78
CA ILE A 106 -3.05 11.44 3.43
C ILE A 106 -3.94 10.73 2.40
N LEU A 107 -4.21 9.44 2.58
CA LEU A 107 -5.06 8.67 1.67
C LEU A 107 -6.48 9.25 1.61
N ASN A 108 -7.09 9.54 2.76
CA ASN A 108 -8.37 10.25 2.83
C ASN A 108 -8.37 11.56 2.01
N LYS A 109 -7.31 12.37 2.15
CA LYS A 109 -7.19 13.64 1.42
C LYS A 109 -6.99 13.45 -0.09
N VAL A 110 -6.15 12.51 -0.49
CA VAL A 110 -5.83 12.22 -1.90
C VAL A 110 -7.07 11.71 -2.64
N PHE A 111 -7.82 10.80 -2.03
CA PHE A 111 -9.02 10.22 -2.62
C PHE A 111 -10.30 11.03 -2.35
N LYS A 112 -10.24 12.09 -1.53
CA LYS A 112 -11.38 12.90 -1.10
C LYS A 112 -12.47 12.07 -0.39
N GLU A 113 -12.03 11.09 0.39
CA GLU A 113 -12.87 10.16 1.14
C GLU A 113 -12.65 10.36 2.65
N LYS A 114 -13.68 10.07 3.46
CA LYS A 114 -13.57 10.21 4.93
C LYS A 114 -12.91 9.00 5.59
N ASN A 115 -13.14 7.82 5.02
CA ASN A 115 -12.79 6.52 5.62
C ASN A 115 -12.11 5.58 4.62
N HIS A 116 -11.28 6.11 3.70
CA HIS A 116 -10.68 5.37 2.59
C HIS A 116 -10.13 3.99 2.99
N CYS A 117 -9.34 3.93 4.06
CA CYS A 117 -8.74 2.68 4.51
C CYS A 117 -9.76 1.71 5.13
N ILE A 118 -10.74 2.22 5.88
CA ILE A 118 -11.79 1.40 6.50
C ILE A 118 -12.70 0.82 5.41
N ASP A 119 -13.06 1.63 4.42
CA ASP A 119 -13.90 1.22 3.29
C ASP A 119 -13.18 0.20 2.38
N ALA A 120 -11.85 0.16 2.44
CA ALA A 120 -11.00 -0.78 1.70
C ALA A 120 -10.75 -2.12 2.42
N ILE A 121 -11.32 -2.35 3.61
CA ILE A 121 -11.09 -3.59 4.38
C ILE A 121 -11.61 -4.80 3.59
N ASP A 122 -10.71 -5.75 3.33
CA ASP A 122 -11.04 -7.04 2.74
C ASP A 122 -11.09 -8.12 3.84
N LEU A 123 -12.31 -8.58 4.15
CA LEU A 123 -12.57 -9.62 5.14
C LEU A 123 -12.20 -11.03 4.65
N THR A 124 -11.98 -11.21 3.35
CA THR A 124 -11.55 -12.49 2.78
C THR A 124 -10.03 -12.71 2.93
N LYS A 125 -9.31 -11.70 3.40
CA LYS A 125 -7.84 -11.70 3.53
C LYS A 125 -7.39 -11.74 4.99
N GLY A 126 -6.48 -12.68 5.26
CA GLY A 126 -5.88 -12.87 6.57
C GLY A 126 -6.89 -13.41 7.60
N ASN A 127 -6.51 -13.30 8.88
CA ASN A 127 -7.28 -13.82 10.01
C ASN A 127 -7.93 -12.72 10.86
N TRP A 128 -7.87 -11.47 10.40
CA TRP A 128 -8.45 -10.35 11.13
C TRP A 128 -9.97 -10.46 11.18
N LYS A 129 -10.56 -10.10 12.32
CA LYS A 129 -12.01 -10.03 12.51
C LYS A 129 -12.35 -8.69 13.16
N PRO A 130 -13.43 -8.03 12.75
CA PRO A 130 -13.87 -6.82 13.40
C PRO A 130 -14.21 -7.11 14.86
N ASN A 131 -13.70 -6.29 15.77
CA ASN A 131 -14.12 -6.33 17.15
C ASN A 131 -15.58 -5.88 17.22
N ASN A 132 -16.48 -6.76 17.66
CA ASN A 132 -17.86 -6.40 18.00
C ASN A 132 -17.80 -5.49 19.24
N LYS A 133 -17.64 -4.18 19.04
CA LYS A 133 -17.84 -3.16 20.07
C LYS A 133 -19.13 -2.43 19.80
#